data_AF-A0A4Y8PFR1-F1
#
_entry.id   AF-A0A4Y8PFR1-F1
#
_cell.length_a   1.000
_cell.length_b   1.000
_cell.length_c   1.000
_cell.angle_alpha   90.00
_cell.angle_beta   90.00
_cell.angle_gamma   90.00
#
_symmetry.space_group_name_H-M   'P 1'
#
loop_
_entity.id
_entity.type
_entity.pdbx_description
1 polymer ?
#
loop_
_entity_poly.entity_id
_entity_poly.type
_entity_poly.pdbx_seq_one_letter_code
_entity_poly.pdbx_strand_id
1 'polypeptide(L)'
;MIVQGDVDFADAFRTQGMVSLFGARIDGALICIGAQLENPGGLALNADGATIKRGAFFTRGFRAEGVVALDGANIGSVLLFEDAHVENPTSIALQASKMAVQGNVSFSNGTFKGSIWLLGAKIGGSLRLSTTMLRAGRSQASSGSMDSSITALAAILSPT
;
A
#
# COMPACT_ATOMS: atom_id res chain seq x y z
N MET A 1 16.48 10.52 3.54
CA MET A 1 16.06 11.04 4.87
C MET A 1 16.31 9.97 5.93
N ILE A 2 16.77 10.35 7.13
CA ILE A 2 16.92 9.42 8.28
C ILE A 2 16.09 9.96 9.44
N VAL A 3 15.23 9.13 10.02
CA VAL A 3 14.40 9.44 11.20
C VAL A 3 14.72 8.41 12.27
N GLN A 4 15.18 8.86 13.44
CA GLN A 4 15.57 7.98 14.54
C GLN A 4 14.37 7.36 15.28
N GLY A 5 13.21 8.01 15.21
CA GLY A 5 11.96 7.57 15.81
C GLY A 5 10.91 7.20 14.76
N ASP A 6 9.66 7.40 15.13
CA ASP A 6 8.52 7.18 14.25
C ASP A 6 8.35 8.37 13.27
N VAL A 7 7.83 8.10 12.08
CA VAL A 7 7.22 9.11 11.22
C VAL A 7 5.72 9.04 11.45
N ASP A 8 5.17 10.11 12.01
CA ASP A 8 3.78 10.16 12.43
C ASP A 8 2.97 11.17 11.59
N PHE A 9 1.98 10.63 10.87
CA PHE A 9 0.97 11.33 10.11
C PHE A 9 -0.44 11.08 10.71
N ALA A 10 -0.54 10.82 12.03
CA ALA A 10 -1.82 10.69 12.71
C ALA A 10 -2.53 12.06 12.89
N ASP A 11 -3.64 12.05 13.65
CA ASP A 11 -4.32 13.24 14.16
C ASP A 11 -4.67 14.29 13.09
N ALA A 12 -5.47 13.85 12.11
CA ALA A 12 -5.99 14.70 11.04
C ALA A 12 -4.91 15.27 10.09
N PHE A 13 -3.80 14.57 9.91
CA PHE A 13 -2.86 14.87 8.82
C PHE A 13 -3.57 14.81 7.46
N ARG A 14 -3.49 15.91 6.71
CA ARG A 14 -4.04 16.03 5.35
C ARG A 14 -3.05 16.70 4.44
N THR A 15 -2.98 16.25 3.20
CA THR A 15 -2.09 16.84 2.20
C THR A 15 -2.67 16.73 0.81
N GLN A 16 -2.32 17.72 -0.02
CA GLN A 16 -2.52 17.72 -1.46
C GLN A 16 -1.15 17.59 -2.14
N GLY A 17 -1.02 16.67 -3.07
CA GLY A 17 0.25 16.27 -3.66
C GLY A 17 0.94 15.13 -2.92
N MET A 18 2.16 14.81 -3.36
CA MET A 18 2.90 13.63 -2.90
C MET A 18 3.58 13.84 -1.55
N VAL A 19 3.39 12.90 -0.62
CA VAL A 19 4.32 12.69 0.50
C VAL A 19 5.45 11.77 0.06
N SER A 20 6.69 12.23 0.10
CA SER A 20 7.85 11.42 -0.32
C SER A 20 8.72 10.99 0.87
N LEU A 21 8.77 9.69 1.09
CA LEU A 21 9.67 8.94 1.96
C LEU A 21 10.61 8.04 1.14
N PHE A 22 10.86 8.39 -0.14
CA PHE A 22 11.70 7.61 -1.05
C PHE A 22 13.08 7.34 -0.44
N GLY A 23 13.45 6.06 -0.33
CA GLY A 23 14.71 5.61 0.26
C GLY A 23 14.91 6.04 1.72
N ALA A 24 13.85 6.43 2.43
CA ALA A 24 13.96 6.87 3.82
C ALA A 24 14.35 5.72 4.74
N ARG A 25 15.17 6.02 5.74
CA ARG A 25 15.42 5.12 6.87
C ARG A 25 14.65 5.63 8.08
N ILE A 26 13.68 4.85 8.54
CA ILE A 26 12.85 5.12 9.71
C ILE A 26 13.20 4.06 10.74
N ASP A 27 13.90 4.46 11.80
CA ASP A 27 14.31 3.54 12.87
C ASP A 27 13.13 3.15 13.78
N GLY A 28 12.01 3.87 13.69
CA GLY A 28 10.73 3.54 14.28
C GLY A 28 9.71 2.96 13.28
N ALA A 29 8.45 3.37 13.44
CA ALA A 29 7.29 3.00 12.63
C ALA A 29 6.90 4.13 11.65
N LEU A 30 6.20 3.74 10.58
CA LEU A 30 5.42 4.68 9.75
C LEU A 30 3.96 4.63 10.19
N ILE A 31 3.45 5.74 10.71
CA ILE A 31 2.12 5.83 11.29
C ILE A 31 1.27 6.75 10.42
N CYS A 32 0.25 6.21 9.77
CA CYS A 32 -0.68 6.91 8.87
C CYS A 32 -2.13 6.77 9.38
N ILE A 33 -2.31 6.80 10.70
CA ILE A 33 -3.61 6.55 11.35
C ILE A 33 -4.59 7.68 11.02
N GLY A 34 -5.65 7.37 10.26
CA GLY A 34 -6.65 8.34 9.85
C GLY A 34 -6.17 9.44 8.90
N ALA A 35 -4.95 9.33 8.36
CA ALA A 35 -4.37 10.31 7.44
C ALA A 35 -5.14 10.38 6.11
N GLN A 36 -5.15 11.54 5.46
CA GLN A 36 -5.80 11.75 4.16
C GLN A 36 -4.79 12.33 3.16
N LEU A 37 -4.43 11.54 2.15
CA LEU A 37 -3.43 11.90 1.14
C LEU A 37 -4.10 12.02 -0.23
N GLU A 38 -4.10 13.22 -0.81
CA GLU A 38 -4.78 13.50 -2.08
C GLU A 38 -3.76 13.87 -3.16
N ASN A 39 -3.51 12.94 -4.10
CA ASN A 39 -2.76 13.22 -5.32
C ASN A 39 -3.34 12.41 -6.50
N PRO A 40 -4.53 12.80 -7.01
CA PRO A 40 -5.25 12.04 -8.04
C PRO A 40 -4.40 11.83 -9.29
N GLY A 41 -4.30 10.58 -9.75
CA GLY A 41 -3.48 10.21 -10.91
C GLY A 41 -1.96 10.21 -10.67
N GLY A 42 -1.50 10.63 -9.49
CA GLY A 42 -0.09 10.63 -9.08
C GLY A 42 0.18 9.72 -7.89
N LEU A 43 1.36 9.87 -7.29
CA LEU A 43 1.74 9.19 -6.04
C LEU A 43 1.21 9.99 -4.85
N ALA A 44 0.26 9.44 -4.08
CA ALA A 44 -0.19 10.04 -2.83
C ALA A 44 0.87 9.87 -1.73
N LEU A 45 1.46 8.68 -1.67
CA LEU A 45 2.61 8.35 -0.82
C LEU A 45 3.66 7.61 -1.66
N ASN A 46 4.89 8.09 -1.63
CA ASN A 46 6.05 7.39 -2.17
C ASN A 46 6.97 6.96 -1.03
N ALA A 47 6.94 5.69 -0.66
CA ALA A 47 7.84 5.06 0.28
C ALA A 47 8.65 3.93 -0.39
N ASP A 48 8.89 4.04 -1.70
CA ASP A 48 9.73 3.10 -2.44
C ASP A 48 11.14 3.06 -1.85
N GLY A 49 11.68 1.86 -1.70
CA GLY A 49 13.00 1.60 -1.12
C GLY A 49 13.15 2.02 0.35
N ALA A 50 12.08 2.42 1.04
CA ALA A 50 12.17 2.81 2.44
C ALA A 50 12.52 1.62 3.33
N THR A 51 13.35 1.84 4.34
CA THR A 51 13.59 0.89 5.42
C THR A 51 12.89 1.38 6.68
N ILE A 52 11.86 0.67 7.11
CA ILE A 52 11.07 0.93 8.32
C ILE A 52 11.38 -0.18 9.31
N LYS A 53 12.12 0.11 10.38
CA LYS A 53 12.57 -0.91 11.32
C LYS A 53 11.42 -1.57 12.08
N ARG A 54 10.31 -0.87 12.30
CA ARG A 54 9.11 -1.41 12.96
C ARG A 54 8.01 -1.71 11.94
N GLY A 55 6.77 -1.35 12.24
CA GLY A 55 5.62 -1.57 11.35
C GLY A 55 5.24 -0.32 10.55
N ALA A 56 4.41 -0.53 9.54
CA ALA A 56 3.72 0.52 8.81
C ALA A 56 2.21 0.37 9.00
N PHE A 57 1.55 1.44 9.46
CA PHE A 57 0.17 1.40 9.95
C PHE A 57 -0.71 2.40 9.19
N PHE A 58 -1.48 1.89 8.24
CA PHE A 58 -2.48 2.63 7.46
C PHE A 58 -3.87 2.27 7.99
N THR A 59 -4.17 2.71 9.22
CA THR A 59 -5.34 2.20 9.97
C THR A 59 -6.34 3.30 10.34
N ARG A 60 -7.49 2.90 10.91
CA ARG A 60 -8.51 3.79 11.49
C ARG A 60 -8.98 4.88 10.51
N GLY A 61 -9.34 4.46 9.30
CA GLY A 61 -9.90 5.37 8.29
C GLY A 61 -8.87 6.09 7.43
N PHE A 62 -7.65 5.57 7.30
CA PHE A 62 -6.67 6.08 6.32
C PHE A 62 -7.30 6.21 4.93
N ARG A 63 -7.06 7.34 4.25
CA ARG A 63 -7.52 7.60 2.88
C ARG A 63 -6.36 8.02 1.99
N ALA A 64 -6.30 7.44 0.80
CA ALA A 64 -5.40 7.89 -0.26
C ALA A 64 -6.13 7.93 -1.60
N GLU A 65 -6.10 9.08 -2.27
CA GLU A 65 -6.47 9.23 -3.67
C GLU A 65 -5.18 9.38 -4.49
N GLY A 66 -4.88 8.38 -5.33
CA GLY A 66 -3.58 8.19 -5.97
C GLY A 66 -2.90 6.90 -5.53
N VAL A 67 -1.65 6.71 -5.95
CA VAL A 67 -0.86 5.50 -5.68
C VAL A 67 -0.25 5.60 -4.27
N VAL A 68 -0.36 4.52 -3.50
CA VAL A 68 0.52 4.25 -2.36
C VAL A 68 1.64 3.32 -2.82
N ALA A 69 2.88 3.83 -2.86
CA ALA A 69 4.04 3.12 -3.36
C ALA A 69 4.98 2.69 -2.22
N LEU A 70 5.32 1.41 -2.21
CA LEU A 70 6.13 0.67 -1.23
C LEU A 70 7.08 -0.31 -1.97
N ASP A 71 7.38 -0.08 -3.25
CA ASP A 71 8.21 -0.97 -4.03
C ASP A 71 9.60 -1.10 -3.40
N GLY A 72 10.04 -2.34 -3.17
CA GLY A 72 11.32 -2.61 -2.54
C GLY A 72 11.44 -2.14 -1.08
N ALA A 73 10.37 -1.67 -0.43
CA ALA A 73 10.41 -1.27 0.97
C ALA A 73 10.70 -2.48 1.89
N ASN A 74 11.46 -2.25 2.97
CA ASN A 74 11.75 -3.24 4.00
C ASN A 74 11.08 -2.83 5.31
N ILE A 75 10.16 -3.66 5.80
CA ILE A 75 9.36 -3.40 7.00
C ILE A 75 9.69 -4.49 8.03
N GLY A 76 10.25 -4.08 9.16
CA GLY A 76 10.80 -4.97 10.17
C GLY A 76 9.75 -5.69 11.04
N SER A 77 8.47 -5.33 10.94
CA SER A 77 7.40 -5.99 11.67
C SER A 77 6.18 -6.27 10.79
N VAL A 78 5.14 -5.44 10.86
CA VAL A 78 3.86 -5.67 10.17
C VAL A 78 3.52 -4.54 9.21
N LEU A 79 2.74 -4.85 8.17
CA LEU A 79 2.09 -3.86 7.32
C LEU A 79 0.57 -4.03 7.44
N LEU A 80 -0.09 -3.00 7.97
CA LEU A 80 -1.52 -3.05 8.26
C LEU A 80 -2.27 -1.98 7.48
N PHE A 81 -3.30 -2.41 6.76
CA PHE A 81 -4.35 -1.58 6.18
C PHE A 81 -5.67 -1.96 6.83
N GLU A 82 -6.12 -1.18 7.82
CA GLU A 82 -7.35 -1.45 8.59
C GLU A 82 -8.31 -0.28 8.47
N ASP A 83 -9.55 -0.54 8.04
CA ASP A 83 -10.51 0.52 7.68
C ASP A 83 -9.95 1.50 6.63
N ALA A 84 -8.99 1.05 5.81
CA ALA A 84 -8.25 1.86 4.85
C ALA A 84 -8.99 1.96 3.50
N HIS A 85 -8.96 3.14 2.89
CA HIS A 85 -9.56 3.41 1.60
C HIS A 85 -8.51 3.98 0.64
N VAL A 86 -8.10 3.19 -0.35
CA VAL A 86 -7.11 3.62 -1.35
C VAL A 86 -7.75 3.57 -2.73
N GLU A 87 -7.73 4.68 -3.45
CA GLU A 87 -8.34 4.76 -4.77
C GLU A 87 -7.44 5.39 -5.83
N ASN A 88 -7.28 4.63 -6.90
CA ASN A 88 -6.73 5.04 -8.18
C ASN A 88 -7.39 4.18 -9.28
N PRO A 89 -8.68 4.42 -9.59
CA PRO A 89 -9.53 3.47 -10.32
C PRO A 89 -9.13 3.23 -11.78
N THR A 90 -8.26 4.07 -12.34
CA THR A 90 -7.75 3.93 -13.72
C THR A 90 -6.34 3.34 -13.77
N SER A 91 -5.73 3.03 -12.63
CA SER A 91 -4.35 2.57 -12.53
C SER A 91 -4.12 1.73 -11.26
N ILE A 92 -2.94 1.84 -10.65
CA ILE A 92 -2.50 1.09 -9.47
C ILE A 92 -2.88 1.87 -8.21
N ALA A 93 -3.61 1.22 -7.29
CA ALA A 93 -3.90 1.78 -5.97
C ALA A 93 -2.74 1.53 -4.99
N LEU A 94 -2.18 0.31 -5.02
CA LEU A 94 -1.06 -0.10 -4.15
C LEU A 94 0.04 -0.75 -4.98
N GLN A 95 1.21 -0.12 -4.99
CA GLN A 95 2.43 -0.60 -5.63
C GLN A 95 3.38 -1.09 -4.53
N ALA A 96 3.57 -2.40 -4.40
CA ALA A 96 4.36 -3.02 -3.34
C ALA A 96 5.14 -4.26 -3.85
N SER A 97 5.59 -4.20 -5.09
CA SER A 97 6.46 -5.19 -5.72
C SER A 97 7.82 -5.22 -5.03
N LYS A 98 8.38 -6.41 -4.85
CA LYS A 98 9.68 -6.64 -4.18
C LYS A 98 9.78 -6.12 -2.74
N MET A 99 8.68 -5.66 -2.15
CA MET A 99 8.61 -5.29 -0.74
C MET A 99 8.95 -6.51 0.13
N ALA A 100 9.62 -6.30 1.26
CA ALA A 100 9.86 -7.31 2.27
C ALA A 100 9.24 -6.90 3.60
N VAL A 101 8.39 -7.75 4.16
CA VAL A 101 7.80 -7.57 5.50
C VAL A 101 8.19 -8.77 6.35
N GLN A 102 8.80 -8.55 7.51
CA GLN A 102 9.25 -9.66 8.36
C GLN A 102 8.09 -10.45 8.97
N GLY A 103 6.98 -9.77 9.27
CA GLY A 103 5.78 -10.36 9.85
C GLY A 103 4.62 -10.40 8.84
N ASN A 104 3.42 -10.10 9.35
CA ASN A 104 2.18 -10.21 8.59
C ASN A 104 1.91 -8.96 7.73
N VAL A 105 1.24 -9.19 6.60
CA VAL A 105 0.55 -8.16 5.82
C VAL A 105 -0.95 -8.40 5.97
N SER A 106 -1.69 -7.39 6.43
CA SER A 106 -3.14 -7.53 6.65
C SER A 106 -3.90 -6.37 6.02
N PHE A 107 -4.94 -6.74 5.28
CA PHE A 107 -6.00 -5.85 4.80
C PHE A 107 -7.30 -6.25 5.50
N SER A 108 -7.86 -5.35 6.31
CA SER A 108 -9.09 -5.60 7.07
C SER A 108 -10.07 -4.44 6.96
N ASN A 109 -11.35 -4.73 6.70
CA ASN A 109 -12.43 -3.73 6.63
C ASN A 109 -12.18 -2.55 5.65
N GLY A 110 -11.35 -2.74 4.63
CA GLY A 110 -10.93 -1.67 3.73
C GLY A 110 -11.50 -1.76 2.31
N THR A 111 -11.23 -0.74 1.49
CA THR A 111 -11.52 -0.75 0.06
C THR A 111 -10.30 -0.30 -0.74
N PHE A 112 -9.97 -1.05 -1.79
CA PHE A 112 -8.96 -0.70 -2.77
C PHE A 112 -9.61 -0.64 -4.15
N LYS A 113 -9.58 0.52 -4.80
CA LYS A 113 -10.07 0.71 -6.18
C LYS A 113 -8.88 0.97 -7.10
N GLY A 114 -8.58 0.02 -7.98
CA GLY A 114 -7.36 0.01 -8.78
C GLY A 114 -6.59 -1.28 -8.55
N SER A 115 -5.49 -1.44 -9.27
CA SER A 115 -4.64 -2.64 -9.16
C SER A 115 -3.85 -2.65 -7.85
N ILE A 116 -3.62 -3.83 -7.29
CA ILE A 116 -2.65 -4.06 -6.20
C ILE A 116 -1.53 -4.92 -6.77
N TRP A 117 -0.30 -4.42 -6.71
CA TRP A 117 0.88 -5.12 -7.21
C TRP A 117 1.76 -5.58 -6.04
N LEU A 118 1.94 -6.88 -5.92
CA LEU A 118 2.76 -7.54 -4.90
C LEU A 118 3.82 -8.45 -5.54
N LEU A 119 4.23 -8.14 -6.77
CA LEU A 119 5.11 -9.00 -7.57
C LEU A 119 6.46 -9.17 -6.85
N GLY A 120 6.81 -10.41 -6.51
CA GLY A 120 8.05 -10.72 -5.80
C GLY A 120 8.11 -10.18 -4.36
N ALA A 121 6.97 -9.77 -3.78
CA ALA A 121 6.91 -9.40 -2.37
C ALA A 121 7.26 -10.60 -1.48
N LYS A 122 8.02 -10.35 -0.42
CA LYS A 122 8.41 -11.35 0.59
C LYS A 122 7.67 -11.03 1.88
N ILE A 123 6.85 -11.97 2.35
CA ILE A 123 6.07 -11.83 3.58
C ILE A 123 6.51 -12.96 4.50
N GLY A 124 7.16 -12.62 5.61
CA GLY A 124 7.67 -13.60 6.56
C GLY A 124 6.56 -14.25 7.40
N GLY A 125 5.41 -13.60 7.51
CA GLY A 125 4.18 -14.14 8.11
C GLY A 125 3.12 -14.48 7.06
N SER A 126 1.85 -14.19 7.39
CA SER A 126 0.72 -14.38 6.50
C SER A 126 0.36 -13.11 5.73
N LEU A 127 -0.16 -13.28 4.51
CA LEU A 127 -0.98 -12.28 3.83
C LEU A 127 -2.45 -12.55 4.12
N ARG A 128 -3.16 -11.60 4.71
CA ARG A 128 -4.60 -11.72 5.02
C ARG A 128 -5.40 -10.61 4.36
N LEU A 129 -6.54 -11.01 3.78
CA LEU A 129 -7.58 -10.11 3.32
C LEU A 129 -8.88 -10.55 4.00
N SER A 130 -9.34 -9.79 4.98
CA SER A 130 -10.63 -9.99 5.63
C SER A 130 -11.50 -8.78 5.33
N THR A 131 -12.78 -9.01 5.01
CA THR A 131 -13.77 -7.92 4.88
C THR A 131 -13.31 -6.74 4.00
N THR A 132 -12.39 -7.00 3.06
CA THR A 132 -11.75 -6.00 2.22
C THR A 132 -12.28 -6.11 0.80
N MET A 133 -12.73 -5.01 0.24
CA MET A 133 -13.23 -4.96 -1.13
C MET A 133 -12.10 -4.58 -2.09
N LEU A 134 -11.78 -5.48 -3.03
CA LEU A 134 -10.89 -5.20 -4.15
C LEU A 134 -11.72 -4.91 -5.39
N ARG A 135 -11.58 -3.72 -5.96
CA ARG A 135 -12.22 -3.34 -7.22
C ARG A 135 -11.15 -3.14 -8.28
N ALA A 136 -11.18 -4.00 -9.31
CA ALA A 136 -10.29 -3.86 -10.45
C ALA A 136 -10.42 -2.46 -11.07
N GLY A 137 -9.29 -1.84 -11.36
CA GLY A 137 -9.26 -0.62 -12.17
C GLY A 137 -9.53 -0.93 -13.63
N ARG A 138 -10.04 0.03 -14.40
CA ARG A 138 -10.14 -0.12 -15.86
C ARG A 138 -8.72 -0.11 -16.44
N SER A 139 -8.17 -1.28 -16.77
CA SER A 139 -6.87 -1.39 -17.42
C SER A 139 -6.95 -0.82 -18.84
N GLN A 140 -6.14 0.20 -19.15
CA GLN A 140 -5.72 0.43 -20.52
C GLN A 140 -4.59 -0.57 -20.80
N ALA A 141 -4.93 -1.68 -21.44
CA ALA A 141 -3.95 -2.66 -21.87
C ALA A 141 -3.02 -2.03 -22.93
N SER A 142 -1.80 -1.65 -22.54
CA SER A 142 -0.71 -1.48 -23.51
C SER A 142 -0.17 -2.86 -23.87
N SER A 143 -0.28 -3.23 -25.13
CA SER A 143 0.17 -4.49 -25.71
C SER A 143 1.66 -4.75 -25.42
N GLY A 144 1.94 -5.61 -24.45
CA GLY A 144 3.26 -6.11 -24.14
C GLY A 144 3.13 -7.49 -23.48
N SER A 145 3.64 -8.52 -24.16
CA SER A 145 3.85 -9.91 -23.73
C SER A 145 3.16 -10.33 -22.42
N MET A 146 2.05 -11.06 -22.54
CA MET A 146 1.38 -11.73 -21.43
C MET A 146 2.32 -12.78 -20.82
N ASP A 147 3.00 -12.42 -19.74
CA ASP A 147 3.66 -13.39 -18.84
C ASP A 147 2.56 -14.07 -18.00
N SER A 148 2.55 -15.40 -18.02
CA SER A 148 1.59 -16.32 -17.39
C SER A 148 1.61 -16.32 -15.84
N SER A 149 2.11 -15.25 -15.24
CA SER A 149 2.19 -15.02 -13.80
C SER A 149 1.02 -14.20 -13.22
N ILE A 150 0.08 -13.73 -14.06
CA ILE A 150 -0.99 -12.77 -13.68
C ILE A 150 -2.32 -13.42 -13.24
N THR A 151 -2.33 -14.71 -12.88
CA THR A 151 -3.53 -15.34 -12.28
C THR A 151 -3.26 -15.81 -10.86
N ALA A 152 -3.02 -14.88 -9.95
CA ALA A 152 -3.00 -15.16 -8.51
C ALA A 152 -3.72 -14.04 -7.73
N LEU A 153 -5.01 -13.80 -8.05
CA LEU A 153 -6.10 -13.46 -7.11
C LEU A 153 -7.42 -13.07 -7.82
N ALA A 154 -7.70 -13.55 -9.04
CA ALA A 154 -8.99 -13.29 -9.69
C ALA A 154 -10.11 -14.31 -9.34
N ALA A 155 -9.92 -15.20 -8.35
CA ALA A 155 -10.80 -16.35 -8.13
C ALA A 155 -11.59 -16.37 -6.79
N ILE A 156 -11.67 -15.28 -6.01
CA ILE A 156 -12.44 -15.28 -4.74
C ILE A 156 -13.55 -14.22 -4.66
N LEU A 157 -13.87 -13.49 -5.73
CA LEU A 157 -14.97 -12.51 -5.69
C LEU A 157 -15.89 -12.62 -6.92
N SER A 158 -16.73 -13.66 -6.92
CA SER A 158 -18.03 -13.59 -7.60
C SER A 158 -19.05 -13.04 -6.60
N PRO A 159 -19.80 -11.97 -6.90
CA PRO A 159 -21.01 -11.68 -6.14
C PRO A 159 -22.11 -12.66 -6.58
N THR A 160 -22.71 -13.37 -5.62
CA THR A 160 -24.10 -13.82 -5.77
C THR A 160 -25.03 -12.62 -5.74
#